data_AF-A0A2W5N490-F1
#
_entry.id   AF-A0A2W5N490-F1
#
_cell.length_a   1.000
_cell.length_b   1.000
_cell.length_c   1.000
_cell.angle_alpha   90.00
_cell.angle_beta   90.00
_cell.angle_gamma   90.00
#
_symmetry.space_group_name_H-M   'P 1'
#
loop_
_entity.id
_entity.type
_entity.pdbx_description
1 polymer ?
#
loop_
_entity_poly.entity_id
_entity_poly.type
_entity_poly.pdbx_seq_one_letter_code
_entity_poly.pdbx_strand_id
1 'polypeptide(L)'
;MEMINKLEKSQQKNWNDFCQSIEENIDQDSFEKYIAVKDILLSFGVRDTVINAIEKGCRHQDWKEAIIAFSNSYHDDVCFYAGPMTPNERLDYKNGLILLKKSDLSQPINDKIHKNMSSIGLRLFGSPCDFGGRRVELYNVISSAGSMVQKTPPIALFTPFYLKGWKELGDQNLQRRTILFHSAVKDRFLTKTYPKAKQRFKMDDKIFDLDEIDNDQLNEAIALWLLLHEMMHASGPLPLFGAKVQKLPLGKLYGAIEEARVDMSVWTILHHCEDILGKSAQTAKYIILMERLFRSSLLGSNLQGKPVGAEGEHGLFWVNLLLGQNVGSLDTEGNVSLRADDIQRSLMTFLGEVYESESSATDNDKDEGRQILEDLSSRLRERYLSDKNINFHMNENWIQRIAQA
;
A
#
# COMPACT_ATOMS: atom_id res chain seq x y z
N MET A 1 13.60 -22.24 1.15
CA MET A 1 14.00 -21.01 0.43
C MET A 1 15.00 -21.30 -0.69
N GLU A 2 16.13 -21.99 -0.45
CA GLU A 2 17.11 -22.31 -1.52
C GLU A 2 16.55 -23.09 -2.71
N MET A 3 15.64 -24.04 -2.47
CA MET A 3 15.00 -24.83 -3.54
C MET A 3 14.05 -23.97 -4.40
N ILE A 4 13.37 -23.00 -3.79
CA ILE A 4 12.47 -22.05 -4.48
C ILE A 4 13.28 -21.08 -5.35
N ASN A 5 14.39 -20.53 -4.82
CA ASN A 5 15.23 -19.57 -5.53
C ASN A 5 15.99 -20.19 -6.73
N LYS A 6 16.36 -21.49 -6.65
CA LYS A 6 16.97 -22.21 -7.80
C LYS A 6 15.95 -22.50 -8.91
N LEU A 7 14.70 -22.79 -8.53
CA LEU A 7 13.61 -23.00 -9.49
C LEU A 7 13.20 -21.68 -10.18
N GLU A 8 13.07 -20.59 -9.43
CA GLU A 8 12.66 -19.27 -9.94
C GLU A 8 13.49 -18.80 -11.15
N LYS A 9 14.82 -18.83 -11.06
CA LYS A 9 15.71 -18.42 -12.18
C LYS A 9 15.63 -19.34 -13.39
N SER A 10 15.44 -20.64 -13.17
CA SER A 10 15.34 -21.62 -14.27
C SER A 10 14.01 -21.51 -15.02
N GLN A 11 12.95 -21.05 -14.35
CA GLN A 11 11.60 -20.99 -14.91
C GLN A 11 11.20 -19.60 -15.42
N GLN A 12 11.97 -18.53 -15.13
CA GLN A 12 11.63 -17.17 -15.57
C GLN A 12 11.45 -17.05 -17.09
N LYS A 13 12.28 -17.75 -17.87
CA LYS A 13 12.12 -17.82 -19.33
C LYS A 13 10.77 -18.46 -19.69
N ASN A 14 10.45 -19.61 -19.11
CA ASN A 14 9.18 -20.31 -19.33
C ASN A 14 7.96 -19.44 -18.93
N TRP A 15 8.06 -18.67 -17.85
CA TRP A 15 7.01 -17.74 -17.42
C TRP A 15 6.79 -16.59 -18.41
N ASN A 16 7.88 -15.98 -18.90
CA ASN A 16 7.80 -14.92 -19.90
C ASN A 16 7.26 -15.44 -21.23
N ASP A 17 7.76 -16.60 -21.68
CA ASP A 17 7.29 -17.26 -22.90
C ASP A 17 5.80 -17.63 -22.78
N PHE A 18 5.35 -18.05 -21.59
CA PHE A 18 3.93 -18.29 -21.32
C PHE A 18 3.10 -17.00 -21.41
N CYS A 19 3.53 -15.90 -20.78
CA CYS A 19 2.84 -14.61 -20.88
C CYS A 19 2.72 -14.12 -22.33
N GLN A 20 3.80 -14.25 -23.12
CA GLN A 20 3.79 -13.90 -24.55
C GLN A 20 2.82 -14.77 -25.33
N SER A 21 2.77 -16.08 -25.05
CA SER A 21 1.86 -17.01 -25.73
C SER A 21 0.37 -16.67 -25.51
N ILE A 22 0.01 -16.05 -24.37
CA ILE A 22 -1.35 -15.57 -24.13
C ILE A 22 -1.67 -14.36 -25.04
N GLU A 23 -0.69 -13.54 -25.42
CA GLU A 23 -0.88 -12.38 -26.32
C GLU A 23 -1.13 -12.79 -27.77
N GLU A 24 -0.54 -13.90 -28.21
CA GLU A 24 -0.52 -14.33 -29.62
C GLU A 24 -1.76 -15.15 -30.05
N ASN A 25 -2.79 -15.28 -29.19
CA ASN A 25 -4.07 -15.95 -29.49
C ASN A 25 -3.94 -17.45 -29.88
N ILE A 26 -3.19 -18.20 -29.06
CA ILE A 26 -3.08 -19.67 -28.96
C ILE A 26 -3.06 -20.45 -30.28
N ASP A 27 -1.85 -20.83 -30.66
CA ASP A 27 -1.55 -22.07 -31.38
C ASP A 27 -1.34 -23.26 -30.41
N GLN A 28 -1.09 -24.45 -30.96
CA GLN A 28 -0.88 -25.68 -30.21
C GLN A 28 0.41 -25.68 -29.36
N ASP A 29 1.45 -24.94 -29.79
CA ASP A 29 2.76 -24.85 -29.11
C ASP A 29 2.68 -24.10 -27.78
N SER A 30 1.76 -23.14 -27.69
CA SER A 30 1.45 -22.38 -26.48
C SER A 30 0.82 -23.26 -25.38
N PHE A 31 0.03 -24.26 -25.78
CA PHE A 31 -0.61 -25.20 -24.86
C PHE A 31 0.38 -26.21 -24.26
N GLU A 32 1.36 -26.67 -25.04
CA GLU A 32 2.43 -27.56 -24.53
C GLU A 32 3.30 -26.87 -23.47
N LYS A 33 3.61 -25.58 -23.65
CA LYS A 33 4.30 -24.76 -22.63
C LYS A 33 3.48 -24.62 -21.34
N TYR A 34 2.17 -24.45 -21.47
CA TYR A 34 1.25 -24.43 -20.33
C TYR A 34 1.23 -25.77 -19.58
N ILE A 35 1.23 -26.91 -20.30
CA ILE A 35 1.31 -28.25 -19.66
C ILE A 35 2.59 -28.39 -18.83
N ALA A 36 3.74 -27.97 -19.36
CA ALA A 36 5.01 -28.03 -18.63
C ALA A 36 4.99 -27.19 -17.34
N VAL A 37 4.28 -26.06 -17.38
CA VAL A 37 4.07 -25.16 -16.23
C VAL A 37 3.03 -25.71 -15.25
N LYS A 38 2.00 -26.41 -15.72
CA LYS A 38 0.89 -26.94 -14.92
C LYS A 38 1.39 -27.87 -13.82
N ASP A 39 2.23 -28.84 -14.15
CA ASP A 39 2.78 -29.79 -13.17
C ASP A 39 3.60 -29.07 -12.09
N ILE A 40 4.31 -28.02 -12.49
CA ILE A 40 5.05 -27.15 -11.56
C ILE A 40 4.06 -26.43 -10.63
N LEU A 41 3.01 -25.80 -11.15
CA LEU A 41 2.01 -25.09 -10.34
C LEU A 41 1.31 -26.03 -9.34
N LEU A 42 0.97 -27.24 -9.76
CA LEU A 42 0.40 -28.28 -8.88
C LEU A 42 1.38 -28.66 -7.78
N SER A 43 2.68 -28.81 -8.11
CA SER A 43 3.72 -29.12 -7.11
C SER A 43 3.92 -27.99 -6.09
N PHE A 44 3.57 -26.75 -6.44
CA PHE A 44 3.54 -25.60 -5.52
C PHE A 44 2.24 -25.51 -4.70
N GLY A 45 1.26 -26.39 -4.93
CA GLY A 45 0.00 -26.40 -4.21
C GLY A 45 -1.10 -25.51 -4.81
N VAL A 46 -0.94 -25.06 -6.07
CA VAL A 46 -2.02 -24.34 -6.76
C VAL A 46 -3.17 -25.31 -7.05
N ARG A 47 -4.40 -24.92 -6.70
CA ARG A 47 -5.59 -25.77 -6.92
C ARG A 47 -5.89 -25.98 -8.41
N ASP A 48 -6.32 -27.20 -8.76
CA ASP A 48 -6.81 -27.54 -10.10
C ASP A 48 -7.90 -26.60 -10.61
N THR A 49 -8.78 -26.13 -9.73
CA THR A 49 -9.86 -25.20 -10.10
C THR A 49 -9.32 -23.87 -10.66
N VAL A 50 -8.22 -23.36 -10.10
CA VAL A 50 -7.56 -22.13 -10.59
C VAL A 50 -6.88 -22.42 -11.93
N ILE A 51 -6.14 -23.53 -12.01
CA ILE A 51 -5.44 -23.95 -13.23
C ILE A 51 -6.43 -24.11 -14.39
N ASN A 52 -7.49 -24.90 -14.22
CA ASN A 52 -8.51 -25.14 -15.24
C ASN A 52 -9.22 -23.85 -15.68
N ALA A 53 -9.44 -22.90 -14.76
CA ALA A 53 -10.05 -21.62 -15.10
C ALA A 53 -9.11 -20.73 -15.94
N ILE A 54 -7.81 -20.75 -15.66
CA ILE A 54 -6.78 -20.09 -16.47
C ILE A 54 -6.70 -20.74 -17.86
N GLU A 55 -6.73 -22.07 -17.94
CA GLU A 55 -6.74 -22.79 -19.22
C GLU A 55 -7.93 -22.36 -20.10
N LYS A 56 -9.12 -22.23 -19.50
CA LYS A 56 -10.30 -21.75 -20.19
C LYS A 56 -10.14 -20.30 -20.68
N GLY A 57 -9.59 -19.43 -19.84
CA GLY A 57 -9.29 -18.04 -20.19
C GLY A 57 -8.33 -17.92 -21.37
N CYS A 58 -7.29 -18.75 -21.36
CA CYS A 58 -6.36 -18.91 -22.48
C CYS A 58 -7.10 -19.32 -23.78
N ARG A 59 -7.87 -20.41 -23.75
CA ARG A 59 -8.53 -20.96 -24.96
C ARG A 59 -9.63 -20.06 -25.56
N HIS A 60 -10.36 -19.34 -24.71
CA HIS A 60 -11.58 -18.64 -25.12
C HIS A 60 -11.51 -17.12 -24.99
N GLN A 61 -10.39 -16.58 -24.48
CA GLN A 61 -10.22 -15.15 -24.19
C GLN A 61 -11.30 -14.57 -23.25
N ASP A 62 -11.90 -15.44 -22.42
CA ASP A 62 -12.86 -15.09 -21.37
C ASP A 62 -12.28 -15.42 -19.98
N TRP A 63 -11.92 -14.37 -19.25
CA TRP A 63 -11.18 -14.46 -18.00
C TRP A 63 -12.07 -14.45 -16.75
N LYS A 64 -13.41 -14.36 -16.89
CA LYS A 64 -14.33 -14.23 -15.73
C LYS A 64 -14.13 -15.37 -14.72
N GLU A 65 -14.06 -16.61 -15.19
CA GLU A 65 -13.86 -17.78 -14.32
C GLU A 65 -12.48 -17.79 -13.65
N ALA A 66 -11.42 -17.40 -14.36
CA ALA A 66 -10.08 -17.30 -13.80
C ALA A 66 -10.03 -16.28 -12.65
N ILE A 67 -10.68 -15.13 -12.82
CA ILE A 67 -10.74 -14.10 -11.77
C ILE A 67 -11.58 -14.59 -10.59
N ILE A 68 -12.68 -15.33 -10.82
CA ILE A 68 -13.51 -15.88 -9.72
C ILE A 68 -12.70 -16.91 -8.94
N ALA A 69 -12.04 -17.84 -9.63
CA ALA A 69 -11.21 -18.87 -9.02
C ALA A 69 -10.06 -18.24 -8.22
N PHE A 70 -9.41 -17.22 -8.77
CA PHE A 70 -8.40 -16.44 -8.06
C PHE A 70 -8.97 -15.69 -6.87
N SER A 71 -10.14 -15.06 -6.96
CA SER A 71 -10.72 -14.34 -5.83
C SER A 71 -11.09 -15.28 -4.69
N ASN A 72 -11.54 -16.50 -5.02
CA ASN A 72 -11.87 -17.55 -4.05
C ASN A 72 -10.63 -18.32 -3.52
N SER A 73 -9.40 -17.97 -3.90
CA SER A 73 -8.16 -18.61 -3.43
C SER A 73 -7.56 -18.02 -2.15
N TYR A 74 -8.26 -17.09 -1.50
CA TYR A 74 -7.80 -16.44 -0.27
C TYR A 74 -7.58 -17.38 0.94
N HIS A 75 -8.17 -18.57 0.91
CA HIS A 75 -7.94 -19.61 1.91
C HIS A 75 -6.72 -20.48 1.60
N ASP A 76 -6.17 -20.38 0.39
CA ASP A 76 -5.08 -21.22 -0.06
C ASP A 76 -3.73 -20.63 0.38
N ASP A 77 -2.77 -21.51 0.68
CA ASP A 77 -1.40 -21.10 1.03
C ASP A 77 -0.64 -20.53 -0.18
N VAL A 78 -1.04 -20.92 -1.38
CA VAL A 78 -0.43 -20.48 -2.64
C VAL A 78 -1.52 -20.01 -3.60
N CYS A 79 -1.39 -18.77 -4.07
CA CYS A 79 -2.27 -18.18 -5.05
C CYS A 79 -1.54 -17.99 -6.38
N PHE A 80 -2.25 -18.22 -7.48
CA PHE A 80 -1.72 -18.08 -8.83
C PHE A 80 -2.73 -17.36 -9.72
N TYR A 81 -2.26 -16.40 -10.50
CA TYR A 81 -3.03 -15.82 -11.58
C TYR A 81 -2.14 -15.55 -12.79
N ALA A 82 -2.68 -15.78 -13.97
CA ALA A 82 -2.08 -15.42 -15.25
C ALA A 82 -3.17 -14.94 -16.20
N GLY A 83 -2.81 -14.00 -17.08
CA GLY A 83 -3.76 -13.38 -18.00
C GLY A 83 -3.70 -11.86 -17.95
N PRO A 84 -4.70 -11.16 -18.52
CA PRO A 84 -4.64 -9.73 -18.66
C PRO A 84 -4.87 -9.06 -17.31
N MET A 85 -3.86 -8.34 -16.84
CA MET A 85 -3.85 -7.59 -15.59
C MET A 85 -3.13 -6.27 -15.76
N THR A 86 -3.29 -5.38 -14.80
CA THR A 86 -2.52 -4.14 -14.73
C THR A 86 -1.95 -3.95 -13.33
N PRO A 87 -0.69 -3.53 -13.17
CA PRO A 87 -0.12 -3.30 -11.84
C PRO A 87 -0.66 -2.00 -11.21
N ASN A 88 -1.33 -1.14 -11.97
CA ASN A 88 -2.03 0.04 -11.46
C ASN A 88 -3.09 0.57 -12.44
N GLU A 89 -4.02 1.37 -11.94
CA GLU A 89 -5.13 1.97 -12.70
C GLU A 89 -4.74 2.82 -13.93
N ARG A 90 -3.47 3.22 -14.08
CA ARG A 90 -3.02 4.15 -15.14
C ARG A 90 -2.47 3.44 -16.36
N LEU A 91 -2.24 2.13 -16.26
CA LEU A 91 -1.66 1.34 -17.33
C LEU A 91 -2.72 0.45 -17.98
N ASP A 92 -2.58 0.29 -19.28
CA ASP A 92 -3.38 -0.67 -20.04
C ASP A 92 -3.18 -2.08 -19.52
N TYR A 93 -4.24 -2.87 -19.56
CA TYR A 93 -4.19 -4.29 -19.25
C TYR A 93 -3.29 -5.00 -20.25
N LYS A 94 -2.30 -5.71 -19.72
CA LYS A 94 -1.36 -6.57 -20.46
C LYS A 94 -1.27 -7.93 -19.80
N ASN A 95 -0.86 -8.93 -20.55
CA ASN A 95 -0.71 -10.26 -19.97
C ASN A 95 0.43 -10.27 -18.96
N GLY A 96 0.15 -10.85 -17.80
CA GLY A 96 1.10 -11.02 -16.73
C GLY A 96 0.88 -12.33 -16.01
N LEU A 97 1.73 -12.56 -15.02
CA LEU A 97 1.64 -13.71 -14.15
C LEU A 97 2.13 -13.34 -12.77
N ILE A 98 1.47 -13.90 -11.76
CA ILE A 98 1.91 -13.88 -10.36
C ILE A 98 1.73 -15.26 -9.74
N LEU A 99 2.75 -15.68 -9.00
CA LEU A 99 2.70 -16.82 -8.09
C LEU A 99 3.06 -16.31 -6.70
N LEU A 100 2.16 -16.48 -5.75
CA LEU A 100 2.22 -15.87 -4.43
C LEU A 100 2.12 -16.94 -3.36
N LYS A 101 2.92 -16.83 -2.30
CA LYS A 101 2.77 -17.62 -1.07
C LYS A 101 2.19 -16.73 0.02
N LYS A 102 1.09 -17.16 0.64
CA LYS A 102 0.49 -16.44 1.77
C LYS A 102 1.52 -16.32 2.89
N SER A 103 1.63 -15.13 3.47
CA SER A 103 2.52 -14.88 4.59
C SER A 103 1.93 -15.50 5.86
N ASP A 104 2.74 -16.21 6.63
CA ASP A 104 2.37 -16.76 7.94
C ASP A 104 1.97 -15.64 8.94
N LEU A 105 2.33 -14.38 8.64
CA LEU A 105 1.94 -13.19 9.41
C LEU A 105 0.54 -12.66 9.06
N SER A 106 -0.02 -13.03 7.89
CA SER A 106 -1.26 -12.43 7.39
C SER A 106 -2.43 -12.66 8.34
N GLN A 107 -2.66 -13.91 8.77
CA GLN A 107 -3.79 -14.25 9.61
C GLN A 107 -3.59 -13.77 11.06
N PRO A 108 -2.45 -14.05 11.74
CA PRO A 108 -2.26 -13.64 13.13
C PRO A 108 -2.37 -12.14 13.36
N ILE A 109 -1.87 -11.32 12.44
CA ILE A 109 -1.93 -9.85 12.57
C ILE A 109 -3.34 -9.35 12.27
N ASN A 110 -4.02 -9.87 11.24
CA ASN A 110 -5.43 -9.55 10.99
C ASN A 110 -6.30 -9.86 12.21
N ASP A 111 -6.14 -11.05 12.81
CA ASP A 111 -6.87 -11.45 14.01
C ASP A 111 -6.56 -10.51 15.19
N LYS A 112 -5.29 -10.12 15.36
CA LYS A 112 -4.86 -9.15 16.38
C LYS A 112 -5.54 -7.78 16.18
N ILE A 113 -5.59 -7.27 14.94
CA ILE A 113 -6.22 -5.98 14.62
C ILE A 113 -7.74 -6.07 14.85
N HIS A 114 -8.42 -7.07 14.30
CA HIS A 114 -9.87 -7.22 14.43
C HIS A 114 -10.32 -7.44 15.88
N LYS A 115 -9.58 -8.23 16.66
CA LYS A 115 -9.85 -8.43 18.09
C LYS A 115 -9.82 -7.11 18.88
N ASN A 116 -9.00 -6.16 18.44
CA ASN A 116 -8.80 -4.88 19.11
C ASN A 116 -9.49 -3.68 18.42
N MET A 117 -10.27 -3.92 17.36
CA MET A 117 -10.85 -2.87 16.51
C MET A 117 -11.66 -1.85 17.31
N SER A 118 -12.51 -2.29 18.25
CA SER A 118 -13.28 -1.38 19.09
C SER A 118 -12.39 -0.49 19.96
N SER A 119 -11.32 -1.03 20.54
CA SER A 119 -10.36 -0.26 21.35
C SER A 119 -9.55 0.72 20.48
N ILE A 120 -9.16 0.31 19.28
CA ILE A 120 -8.49 1.17 18.30
C ILE A 120 -9.40 2.36 17.94
N GLY A 121 -10.66 2.08 17.58
CA GLY A 121 -11.63 3.11 17.25
C GLY A 121 -11.84 4.09 18.40
N LEU A 122 -12.10 3.59 19.61
CA LEU A 122 -12.33 4.44 20.78
C LEU A 122 -11.15 5.37 21.09
N ARG A 123 -9.90 4.90 20.93
CA ARG A 123 -8.70 5.71 21.17
C ARG A 123 -8.44 6.74 20.09
N LEU A 124 -8.75 6.43 18.83
CA LEU A 124 -8.51 7.34 17.70
C LEU A 124 -9.65 8.35 17.50
N PHE A 125 -10.89 7.90 17.59
CA PHE A 125 -12.09 8.66 17.21
C PHE A 125 -13.00 9.03 18.38
N GLY A 126 -12.78 8.45 19.56
CA GLY A 126 -13.76 8.51 20.67
C GLY A 126 -15.01 7.65 20.42
N SER A 127 -15.06 6.91 19.31
CA SER A 127 -16.15 6.00 18.95
C SER A 127 -15.61 4.73 18.28
N PRO A 128 -16.34 3.61 18.29
CA PRO A 128 -15.93 2.42 17.56
C PRO A 128 -15.72 2.70 16.06
N CYS A 129 -14.74 2.05 15.45
CA CYS A 129 -14.55 2.07 14.00
C CYS A 129 -14.93 0.72 13.37
N ASP A 130 -15.20 0.75 12.07
CA ASP A 130 -15.29 -0.41 11.20
C ASP A 130 -14.20 -0.27 10.12
N PHE A 131 -13.52 -1.35 9.77
CA PHE A 131 -12.53 -1.39 8.69
C PHE A 131 -13.15 -1.69 7.33
N GLY A 132 -14.48 -1.89 7.28
CA GLY A 132 -15.20 -2.24 6.07
C GLY A 132 -14.86 -3.67 5.61
N GLY A 133 -15.81 -4.38 5.01
CA GLY A 133 -15.65 -5.80 4.63
C GLY A 133 -14.59 -6.11 3.56
N ARG A 134 -13.62 -5.23 3.30
CA ARG A 134 -12.50 -5.47 2.39
C ARG A 134 -11.57 -6.52 3.00
N ARG A 135 -11.28 -7.58 2.23
CA ARG A 135 -10.31 -8.58 2.66
C ARG A 135 -8.90 -8.10 2.33
N VAL A 136 -8.07 -7.95 3.36
CA VAL A 136 -6.66 -7.54 3.22
C VAL A 136 -5.76 -8.71 3.61
N GLU A 137 -4.81 -9.05 2.76
CA GLU A 137 -3.96 -10.23 2.93
C GLU A 137 -2.51 -9.93 2.54
N LEU A 138 -1.57 -10.57 3.25
CA LEU A 138 -0.14 -10.45 2.98
C LEU A 138 0.38 -11.68 2.25
N TYR A 139 1.16 -11.44 1.21
CA TYR A 139 1.79 -12.47 0.40
C TYR A 139 3.28 -12.16 0.17
N ASN A 140 4.06 -13.22 0.00
CA ASN A 140 5.40 -13.17 -0.56
C ASN A 140 5.31 -13.49 -2.05
N VAL A 141 5.95 -12.69 -2.89
CA VAL A 141 6.02 -12.97 -4.33
C VAL A 141 7.02 -14.10 -4.56
N ILE A 142 6.56 -15.24 -5.08
CA ILE A 142 7.42 -16.37 -5.46
C ILE A 142 7.95 -16.18 -6.87
N SER A 143 7.09 -15.72 -7.78
CA SER A 143 7.43 -15.45 -9.17
C SER A 143 6.48 -14.44 -9.77
N SER A 144 6.97 -13.66 -10.74
CA SER A 144 6.15 -12.77 -11.55
C SER A 144 6.70 -12.65 -12.98
N ALA A 145 5.82 -12.42 -13.95
CA ALA A 145 6.21 -12.24 -15.36
C ALA A 145 5.25 -11.28 -16.07
N GLY A 146 5.66 -10.84 -17.27
CA GLY A 146 4.87 -9.94 -18.11
C GLY A 146 4.61 -8.59 -17.44
N SER A 147 3.34 -8.16 -17.42
CA SER A 147 2.93 -6.83 -16.94
C SER A 147 3.27 -6.53 -15.47
N MET A 148 3.56 -7.55 -14.67
CA MET A 148 3.93 -7.42 -13.26
C MET A 148 5.42 -7.18 -13.02
N VAL A 149 6.27 -7.39 -14.03
CA VAL A 149 7.70 -7.08 -13.96
C VAL A 149 7.92 -5.65 -14.42
N GLN A 150 7.98 -4.73 -13.46
CA GLN A 150 8.14 -3.29 -13.68
C GLN A 150 9.48 -2.80 -13.14
N LYS A 151 9.98 -1.66 -13.65
CA LYS A 151 11.17 -0.98 -13.08
C LYS A 151 11.00 -0.68 -11.59
N THR A 152 9.77 -0.32 -11.21
CA THR A 152 9.33 -0.21 -9.83
C THR A 152 8.28 -1.30 -9.61
N PRO A 153 8.64 -2.41 -8.94
CA PRO A 153 7.71 -3.49 -8.70
C PRO A 153 6.46 -2.98 -7.96
N PRO A 154 5.25 -3.44 -8.33
CA PRO A 154 4.07 -3.16 -7.54
C PRO A 154 4.26 -3.68 -6.10
N ILE A 155 3.61 -3.05 -5.13
CA ILE A 155 3.62 -3.48 -3.73
C ILE A 155 2.28 -4.07 -3.28
N ALA A 156 1.25 -3.93 -4.11
CA ALA A 156 -0.08 -4.47 -3.86
C ALA A 156 -0.80 -4.77 -5.18
N LEU A 157 -1.84 -5.59 -5.10
CA LEU A 157 -2.77 -5.89 -6.18
C LEU A 157 -4.20 -5.81 -5.64
N PHE A 158 -5.03 -4.98 -6.26
CA PHE A 158 -6.44 -4.82 -5.90
C PHE A 158 -7.31 -5.62 -6.87
N THR A 159 -7.95 -6.68 -6.38
CA THR A 159 -8.80 -7.54 -7.21
C THR A 159 -10.28 -7.39 -6.86
N PRO A 160 -11.19 -7.54 -7.84
CA PRO A 160 -10.94 -7.83 -9.25
C PRO A 160 -10.54 -6.61 -10.10
N PHE A 161 -10.43 -5.42 -9.53
CA PHE A 161 -10.23 -4.15 -10.27
C PHE A 161 -9.05 -4.13 -11.23
N TYR A 162 -7.96 -4.83 -10.90
CA TYR A 162 -6.75 -4.85 -11.70
C TYR A 162 -6.68 -6.04 -12.66
N LEU A 163 -7.77 -6.79 -12.82
CA LEU A 163 -7.88 -7.95 -13.71
C LEU A 163 -8.93 -7.69 -14.82
N LYS A 164 -8.54 -7.86 -16.09
CA LYS A 164 -9.43 -7.54 -17.23
C LYS A 164 -10.50 -8.61 -17.40
N GLY A 165 -11.74 -8.19 -17.67
CA GLY A 165 -12.82 -9.10 -18.05
C GLY A 165 -13.96 -9.19 -17.03
N TRP A 166 -13.84 -8.51 -15.89
CA TRP A 166 -14.94 -8.42 -14.92
C TRP A 166 -15.80 -7.17 -15.16
N LYS A 167 -17.06 -7.35 -15.57
CA LYS A 167 -17.96 -6.24 -15.96
C LYS A 167 -19.08 -5.93 -14.95
N GLU A 168 -19.37 -6.82 -14.00
CA GLU A 168 -20.55 -6.72 -13.14
C GLU A 168 -20.22 -6.11 -11.76
N LEU A 169 -20.69 -4.88 -11.52
CA LEU A 169 -20.49 -4.11 -10.27
C LEU A 169 -20.99 -4.83 -9.00
N GLY A 170 -22.07 -5.62 -9.11
CA GLY A 170 -22.62 -6.36 -7.96
C GLY A 170 -21.65 -7.41 -7.43
N ASP A 171 -21.05 -8.19 -8.33
CA ASP A 171 -20.10 -9.25 -7.97
C ASP A 171 -18.74 -8.70 -7.53
N GLN A 172 -18.36 -7.49 -8.00
CA GLN A 172 -17.14 -6.83 -7.56
C GLN A 172 -17.12 -6.57 -6.06
N ASN A 173 -18.26 -6.33 -5.42
CA ASN A 173 -18.33 -6.02 -3.99
C ASN A 173 -18.10 -7.25 -3.09
N LEU A 174 -18.48 -8.44 -3.55
CA LEU A 174 -18.41 -9.68 -2.79
C LEU A 174 -17.00 -10.32 -2.81
N GLN A 175 -16.15 -9.89 -3.74
CA GLN A 175 -14.87 -10.54 -4.05
C GLN A 175 -13.68 -9.57 -3.96
N ARG A 176 -13.84 -8.44 -3.25
CA ARG A 176 -12.78 -7.42 -3.10
C ARG A 176 -11.65 -7.94 -2.23
N ARG A 177 -10.46 -8.01 -2.79
CA ARG A 177 -9.23 -8.34 -2.06
C ARG A 177 -8.18 -7.25 -2.29
N THR A 178 -7.47 -6.92 -1.22
CA THR A 178 -6.17 -6.27 -1.32
C THR A 178 -5.10 -7.27 -0.98
N ILE A 179 -4.27 -7.58 -1.97
CA ILE A 179 -3.14 -8.49 -1.85
C ILE A 179 -1.89 -7.64 -1.70
N LEU A 180 -1.25 -7.67 -0.54
CA LEU A 180 -0.07 -6.88 -0.21
C LEU A 180 1.21 -7.72 -0.35
N PHE A 181 2.18 -7.23 -1.11
CA PHE A 181 3.47 -7.88 -1.32
C PHE A 181 4.46 -7.48 -0.22
N HIS A 182 4.32 -8.12 0.93
CA HIS A 182 5.09 -7.85 2.15
C HIS A 182 6.61 -7.86 1.90
N SER A 183 7.12 -8.87 1.20
CA SER A 183 8.55 -9.00 0.87
C SER A 183 9.06 -7.83 0.02
N ALA A 184 8.26 -7.37 -0.95
CA ALA A 184 8.65 -6.27 -1.82
C ALA A 184 8.76 -4.94 -1.06
N VAL A 185 7.84 -4.68 -0.11
CA VAL A 185 7.90 -3.48 0.74
C VAL A 185 9.09 -3.54 1.68
N LYS A 186 9.37 -4.70 2.27
CA LYS A 186 10.55 -4.91 3.11
C LYS A 186 11.85 -4.67 2.36
N ASP A 187 12.00 -5.29 1.19
CA ASP A 187 13.20 -5.13 0.37
C ASP A 187 13.38 -3.66 -0.04
N ARG A 188 12.29 -2.98 -0.39
CA ARG A 188 12.30 -1.54 -0.68
C ARG A 188 12.77 -0.73 0.53
N PHE A 189 12.23 -0.99 1.72
CA PHE A 189 12.63 -0.29 2.94
C PHE A 189 14.13 -0.48 3.22
N LEU A 190 14.60 -1.72 3.20
CA LEU A 190 15.99 -2.07 3.49
C LEU A 190 16.98 -1.52 2.46
N THR A 191 16.60 -1.44 1.18
CA THR A 191 17.52 -1.05 0.09
C THR A 191 17.42 0.41 -0.31
N LYS A 192 16.29 1.08 -0.07
CA LYS A 192 16.03 2.45 -0.55
C LYS A 192 15.82 3.47 0.56
N THR A 193 15.25 3.07 1.68
CA THR A 193 14.80 3.98 2.74
C THR A 193 15.74 3.99 3.92
N TYR A 194 15.94 2.83 4.56
CA TYR A 194 16.77 2.72 5.75
C TYR A 194 18.20 3.23 5.56
N PRO A 195 18.91 2.96 4.45
CA PRO A 195 20.27 3.46 4.25
C PRO A 195 20.37 5.00 4.31
N LYS A 196 19.31 5.71 3.89
CA LYS A 196 19.23 7.18 3.92
C LYS A 196 18.82 7.71 5.30
N ALA A 197 18.05 6.94 6.05
CA ALA A 197 17.56 7.35 7.36
C ALA A 197 18.51 6.96 8.50
N LYS A 198 19.32 5.91 8.33
CA LYS A 198 20.28 5.41 9.33
C LYS A 198 21.18 6.57 9.78
N GLN A 199 21.29 6.77 11.09
CA GLN A 199 22.02 7.86 11.77
C GLN A 199 21.46 9.28 11.58
N ARG A 200 20.63 9.53 10.57
CA ARG A 200 20.05 10.85 10.27
C ARG A 200 18.68 11.06 10.90
N PHE A 201 17.98 9.99 11.25
CA PHE A 201 16.65 10.06 11.85
C PHE A 201 16.68 9.77 13.36
N LYS A 202 16.11 10.68 14.15
CA LYS A 202 15.89 10.52 15.59
C LYS A 202 14.45 10.81 15.97
N MET A 203 13.94 10.02 16.90
CA MET A 203 12.66 10.27 17.58
C MET A 203 12.88 10.10 19.09
N ASP A 204 12.47 11.10 19.87
CA ASP A 204 12.66 11.15 21.33
C ASP A 204 14.13 10.94 21.74
N ASP A 205 15.04 11.62 21.03
CA ASP A 205 16.50 11.53 21.16
C ASP A 205 17.10 10.14 20.88
N LYS A 206 16.30 9.17 20.43
CA LYS A 206 16.74 7.83 20.05
C LYS A 206 16.92 7.71 18.55
N ILE A 207 18.05 7.15 18.14
CA ILE A 207 18.28 6.69 16.77
C ILE A 207 17.61 5.33 16.63
N PHE A 208 16.91 5.13 15.52
CA PHE A 208 16.43 3.80 15.16
C PHE A 208 17.58 2.98 14.59
N ASP A 209 17.88 1.87 15.24
CA ASP A 209 18.91 0.94 14.79
C ASP A 209 18.29 -0.42 14.43
N LEU A 210 18.40 -0.81 13.16
CA LEU A 210 18.00 -2.15 12.72
C LEU A 210 18.87 -3.24 13.35
N ASP A 211 20.10 -2.94 13.77
CA ASP A 211 20.98 -3.93 14.38
C ASP A 211 20.45 -4.38 15.77
N GLU A 212 19.55 -3.60 16.38
CA GLU A 212 18.84 -3.92 17.63
C GLU A 212 17.47 -4.60 17.42
N ILE A 213 17.03 -4.76 16.18
CA ILE A 213 15.70 -5.29 15.84
C ILE A 213 15.86 -6.61 15.12
N ASP A 214 15.33 -7.69 15.71
CA ASP A 214 15.36 -8.98 15.02
C ASP A 214 14.47 -8.96 13.76
N ASN A 215 14.79 -9.87 12.85
CA ASN A 215 14.14 -9.94 11.55
C ASN A 215 12.63 -10.23 11.65
N ASP A 216 12.18 -10.95 12.67
CA ASP A 216 10.78 -11.32 12.86
C ASP A 216 9.97 -10.13 13.34
N GLN A 217 10.51 -9.33 14.27
CA GLN A 217 9.94 -8.05 14.69
C GLN A 217 9.85 -7.06 13.53
N LEU A 218 10.88 -6.98 12.68
CA LEU A 218 10.83 -6.15 11.46
C LEU A 218 9.72 -6.61 10.51
N ASN A 219 9.60 -7.91 10.26
CA ASN A 219 8.54 -8.45 9.40
C ASN A 219 7.15 -8.16 9.99
N GLU A 220 6.95 -8.39 11.29
CA GLU A 220 5.68 -8.12 11.96
C GLU A 220 5.34 -6.62 11.91
N ALA A 221 6.32 -5.73 12.08
CA ALA A 221 6.10 -4.29 12.02
C ALA A 221 5.66 -3.81 10.62
N ILE A 222 6.31 -4.29 9.57
CA ILE A 222 5.94 -3.96 8.18
C ILE A 222 4.55 -4.55 7.86
N ALA A 223 4.32 -5.80 8.23
CA ALA A 223 3.03 -6.46 8.05
C ALA A 223 1.90 -5.72 8.78
N LEU A 224 2.12 -5.30 10.04
CA LEU A 224 1.19 -4.53 10.85
C LEU A 224 0.87 -3.18 10.20
N TRP A 225 1.90 -2.44 9.76
CA TRP A 225 1.70 -1.18 9.04
C TRP A 225 0.86 -1.38 7.77
N LEU A 226 1.22 -2.33 6.91
CA LEU A 226 0.54 -2.52 5.62
C LEU A 226 -0.91 -2.97 5.78
N LEU A 227 -1.19 -3.87 6.73
CA LEU A 227 -2.56 -4.32 7.00
C LEU A 227 -3.41 -3.18 7.56
N LEU A 228 -2.90 -2.44 8.56
CA LEU A 228 -3.60 -1.28 9.10
C LEU A 228 -3.82 -0.21 8.03
N HIS A 229 -2.82 0.07 7.19
CA HIS A 229 -2.94 1.03 6.09
C HIS A 229 -4.15 0.70 5.19
N GLU A 230 -4.21 -0.54 4.72
CA GLU A 230 -5.29 -0.97 3.82
C GLU A 230 -6.66 -1.05 4.48
N MET A 231 -6.71 -1.42 5.76
CA MET A 231 -7.92 -1.36 6.56
C MET A 231 -8.38 0.09 6.79
N MET A 232 -7.44 1.01 6.97
CA MET A 232 -7.75 2.41 7.24
C MET A 232 -8.29 3.17 6.03
N HIS A 233 -8.05 2.70 4.80
CA HIS A 233 -8.66 3.22 3.57
C HIS A 233 -10.20 3.21 3.64
N ALA A 234 -10.78 2.16 4.21
CA ALA A 234 -12.23 2.00 4.33
C ALA A 234 -12.79 2.38 5.72
N SER A 235 -12.01 3.06 6.55
CA SER A 235 -12.36 3.34 7.96
C SER A 235 -12.51 4.83 8.28
N GLY A 236 -13.34 5.09 9.30
CA GLY A 236 -13.42 6.35 10.03
C GLY A 236 -14.44 6.27 11.17
N PRO A 237 -14.76 7.39 11.85
CA PRO A 237 -15.71 7.42 12.96
C PRO A 237 -17.09 6.92 12.55
N LEU A 238 -17.66 5.97 13.30
CA LEU A 238 -19.07 5.60 13.16
C LEU A 238 -19.97 6.61 13.88
N PRO A 239 -21.16 6.94 13.35
CA PRO A 239 -21.80 6.38 12.14
C PRO A 239 -21.38 7.03 10.81
N LEU A 240 -20.48 8.01 10.84
CA LEU A 240 -20.18 8.93 9.74
C LEU A 240 -19.52 8.24 8.53
N PHE A 241 -18.79 7.14 8.75
CA PHE A 241 -18.13 6.33 7.72
C PHE A 241 -18.94 5.10 7.28
N GLY A 242 -20.26 5.11 7.48
CA GLY A 242 -21.15 4.08 6.92
C GLY A 242 -21.03 3.97 5.39
N ALA A 243 -21.54 2.87 4.83
CA ALA A 243 -21.42 2.40 3.44
C ALA A 243 -21.75 3.39 2.28
N LYS A 244 -22.01 4.66 2.58
CA LYS A 244 -22.44 5.72 1.65
C LYS A 244 -21.30 6.60 1.12
N VAL A 245 -20.08 6.58 1.68
CA VAL A 245 -18.98 7.41 1.18
C VAL A 245 -18.44 6.86 -0.15
N GLN A 246 -18.99 7.31 -1.28
CA GLN A 246 -18.37 7.06 -2.58
C GLN A 246 -17.25 8.08 -2.80
N LYS A 247 -16.02 7.77 -2.36
CA LYS A 247 -14.81 8.58 -2.62
C LYS A 247 -14.31 8.49 -4.07
N LEU A 248 -14.88 7.57 -4.85
CA LEU A 248 -14.49 7.26 -6.23
C LEU A 248 -14.55 8.42 -7.26
N PRO A 249 -15.36 9.51 -7.14
CA PRO A 249 -15.41 10.53 -8.19
C PRO A 249 -14.26 11.57 -8.16
N LEU A 250 -13.45 11.65 -7.09
CA LEU A 250 -12.41 12.69 -6.96
C LEU A 250 -11.05 12.30 -7.56
N GLY A 251 -10.80 11.00 -7.73
CA GLY A 251 -9.59 10.46 -8.35
C GLY A 251 -8.31 11.14 -7.85
N LYS A 252 -7.52 11.65 -8.81
CA LYS A 252 -6.18 12.22 -8.56
C LYS A 252 -6.17 13.47 -7.67
N LEU A 253 -7.29 14.18 -7.53
CA LEU A 253 -7.35 15.40 -6.72
C LEU A 253 -7.31 15.10 -5.22
N TYR A 254 -7.77 13.92 -4.79
CA TYR A 254 -7.86 13.57 -3.38
C TYR A 254 -6.93 12.43 -2.95
N GLY A 255 -6.47 11.60 -3.89
CA GLY A 255 -5.67 10.40 -3.58
C GLY A 255 -4.47 10.64 -2.65
N ALA A 256 -3.68 11.70 -2.86
CA ALA A 256 -2.53 12.00 -1.99
C ALA A 256 -2.92 12.33 -0.53
N ILE A 257 -4.08 12.96 -0.34
CA ILE A 257 -4.62 13.32 0.98
C ILE A 257 -5.21 12.09 1.65
N GLU A 258 -5.87 11.21 0.89
CA GLU A 258 -6.34 9.93 1.39
C GLU A 258 -5.17 9.07 1.88
N GLU A 259 -4.09 8.94 1.10
CA GLU A 259 -2.87 8.24 1.51
C GLU A 259 -2.21 8.89 2.76
N ALA A 260 -2.19 10.23 2.83
CA ALA A 260 -1.75 10.98 4.01
C ALA A 260 -2.58 10.65 5.25
N ARG A 261 -3.91 10.78 5.14
CA ARG A 261 -4.86 10.46 6.20
C ARG A 261 -4.68 9.03 6.69
N VAL A 262 -4.58 8.07 5.78
CA VAL A 262 -4.42 6.65 6.13
C VAL A 262 -3.17 6.44 6.97
N ASP A 263 -2.00 6.79 6.46
CA ASP A 263 -0.76 6.52 7.20
C ASP A 263 -0.63 7.34 8.48
N MET A 264 -1.12 8.58 8.51
CA MET A 264 -1.14 9.38 9.72
C MET A 264 -2.07 8.76 10.77
N SER A 265 -3.20 8.21 10.34
CA SER A 265 -4.09 7.47 11.24
C SER A 265 -3.43 6.20 11.76
N VAL A 266 -2.77 5.42 10.89
CA VAL A 266 -2.01 4.24 11.30
C VAL A 266 -0.92 4.61 12.31
N TRP A 267 -0.15 5.66 12.06
CA TRP A 267 0.87 6.12 12.99
C TRP A 267 0.28 6.45 14.37
N THR A 268 -0.84 7.18 14.39
CA THR A 268 -1.55 7.54 15.63
C THR A 268 -2.11 6.30 16.35
N ILE A 269 -2.63 5.32 15.61
CA ILE A 269 -3.06 4.02 16.17
C ILE A 269 -1.88 3.33 16.83
N LEU A 270 -0.75 3.20 16.14
CA LEU A 270 0.45 2.55 16.67
C LEU A 270 1.02 3.29 17.88
N HIS A 271 0.85 4.62 17.95
CA HIS A 271 1.26 5.42 19.09
C HIS A 271 0.36 5.18 20.30
N HIS A 272 -0.96 5.20 20.12
CA HIS A 272 -1.89 5.04 21.23
C HIS A 272 -2.20 3.60 21.62
N CYS A 273 -1.93 2.62 20.75
CA CYS A 273 -2.32 1.22 20.95
C CYS A 273 -1.11 0.29 21.07
N GLU A 274 0.05 0.80 21.46
CA GLU A 274 1.28 0.02 21.61
C GLU A 274 1.11 -1.14 22.63
N ASP A 275 0.34 -0.92 23.69
CA ASP A 275 0.00 -1.91 24.72
C ASP A 275 -0.79 -3.12 24.18
N ILE A 276 -1.62 -2.93 23.15
CA ILE A 276 -2.46 -3.99 22.58
C ILE A 276 -1.91 -4.56 21.26
N LEU A 277 -1.11 -3.77 20.53
CA LEU A 277 -0.47 -4.19 19.27
C LEU A 277 0.91 -4.83 19.49
N GLY A 278 1.57 -4.51 20.61
CA GLY A 278 2.85 -5.06 21.02
C GLY A 278 4.05 -4.27 20.48
N LYS A 279 5.27 -4.79 20.73
CA LYS A 279 6.54 -4.10 20.43
C LYS A 279 6.71 -3.72 18.95
N SER A 280 6.14 -4.51 18.04
CA SER A 280 6.18 -4.26 16.60
C SER A 280 5.48 -2.94 16.21
N ALA A 281 4.60 -2.40 17.07
CA ALA A 281 4.00 -1.08 16.86
C ALA A 281 5.02 0.06 16.95
N GLN A 282 5.98 -0.02 17.89
CA GLN A 282 7.06 0.95 18.00
C GLN A 282 7.91 0.95 16.72
N THR A 283 8.34 -0.24 16.28
CA THR A 283 9.12 -0.39 15.04
C THR A 283 8.35 0.13 13.81
N ALA A 284 7.05 -0.16 13.71
CA ALA A 284 6.22 0.31 12.60
C ALA A 284 6.14 1.84 12.53
N LYS A 285 6.05 2.56 13.67
CA LYS A 285 6.07 4.03 13.72
C LYS A 285 7.33 4.62 13.07
N TYR A 286 8.50 4.06 13.39
CA TYR A 286 9.76 4.48 12.78
C TYR A 286 9.77 4.21 11.28
N ILE A 287 9.35 3.02 10.85
CA ILE A 287 9.32 2.65 9.42
C ILE A 287 8.44 3.62 8.62
N ILE A 288 7.23 3.94 9.12
CA ILE A 288 6.33 4.90 8.46
C ILE A 288 7.00 6.26 8.30
N LEU A 289 7.55 6.82 9.38
CA LEU A 289 8.21 8.12 9.33
C LEU A 289 9.39 8.12 8.35
N MET A 290 10.22 7.08 8.37
CA MET A 290 11.35 6.95 7.45
C MET A 290 10.89 6.85 5.98
N GLU A 291 9.92 5.99 5.70
CA GLU A 291 9.38 5.81 4.35
C GLU A 291 8.81 7.12 3.81
N ARG A 292 8.11 7.90 4.64
CA ARG A 292 7.48 9.14 4.21
C ARG A 292 8.46 10.30 4.08
N LEU A 293 9.35 10.47 5.05
CA LEU A 293 10.29 11.59 5.10
C LEU A 293 11.50 11.43 4.16
N PHE A 294 12.03 10.22 3.99
CA PHE A 294 13.29 9.99 3.25
C PHE A 294 13.11 9.35 1.87
N ARG A 295 11.96 8.73 1.58
CA ARG A 295 11.70 8.11 0.28
C ARG A 295 10.54 8.76 -0.45
N SER A 296 9.36 8.77 0.15
CA SER A 296 8.11 9.27 -0.46
C SER A 296 8.25 10.73 -0.85
N SER A 297 8.77 11.57 0.05
CA SER A 297 8.99 13.01 -0.18
C SER A 297 9.87 13.31 -1.40
N LEU A 298 10.93 12.51 -1.61
CA LEU A 298 11.86 12.67 -2.73
C LEU A 298 11.21 12.36 -4.08
N LEU A 299 10.15 11.53 -4.10
CA LEU A 299 9.36 11.29 -5.31
C LEU A 299 8.46 12.50 -5.64
N GLY A 300 8.04 13.25 -4.63
CA GLY A 300 7.16 14.42 -4.79
C GLY A 300 7.89 15.65 -5.31
N SER A 301 9.18 15.77 -5.00
CA SER A 301 10.02 16.85 -5.46
C SER A 301 10.54 16.61 -6.88
N ASN A 302 9.98 17.26 -7.89
CA ASN A 302 10.78 17.61 -9.06
C ASN A 302 11.58 18.89 -8.73
N LEU A 303 12.73 19.09 -9.39
CA LEU A 303 13.56 20.31 -9.29
C LEU A 303 12.81 21.60 -9.77
N GLN A 304 11.50 21.53 -9.99
CA GLN A 304 10.64 22.59 -10.55
C GLN A 304 9.35 22.81 -9.72
N GLY A 305 9.23 22.23 -8.51
CA GLY A 305 8.17 22.57 -7.54
C GLY A 305 6.76 22.02 -7.80
N LYS A 306 6.55 21.07 -8.72
CA LYS A 306 5.25 20.40 -8.95
C LYS A 306 5.22 18.97 -8.38
N PRO A 307 4.22 18.58 -7.58
CA PRO A 307 4.09 17.22 -7.07
C PRO A 307 4.02 16.19 -8.21
N VAL A 308 4.86 15.16 -8.17
CA VAL A 308 4.82 14.05 -9.14
C VAL A 308 4.14 12.83 -8.52
N GLY A 309 2.83 12.72 -8.72
CA GLY A 309 2.04 11.55 -8.31
C GLY A 309 1.68 11.51 -6.82
N ALA A 310 0.70 10.65 -6.49
CA ALA A 310 0.08 10.62 -5.15
C ALA A 310 1.07 10.25 -4.05
N GLU A 311 1.96 9.28 -4.30
CA GLU A 311 2.99 8.86 -3.35
C GLU A 311 3.98 9.98 -3.02
N GLY A 312 4.38 10.76 -4.03
CA GLY A 312 5.28 11.89 -3.85
C GLY A 312 4.65 12.99 -3.01
N GLU A 313 3.44 13.40 -3.39
CA GLU A 313 2.68 14.44 -2.70
C GLU A 313 2.33 14.08 -1.25
N HIS A 314 1.97 12.81 -1.01
CA HIS A 314 1.80 12.26 0.34
C HIS A 314 3.05 12.44 1.21
N GLY A 315 4.23 12.15 0.68
CA GLY A 315 5.49 12.37 1.37
C GLY A 315 5.75 13.85 1.70
N LEU A 316 5.39 14.75 0.79
CA LEU A 316 5.52 16.19 1.01
C LEU A 316 4.57 16.70 2.10
N PHE A 317 3.36 16.14 2.25
CA PHE A 317 2.49 16.47 3.37
C PHE A 317 3.16 16.13 4.70
N TRP A 318 3.75 14.94 4.85
CA TRP A 318 4.47 14.56 6.06
C TRP A 318 5.62 15.52 6.38
N VAL A 319 6.46 15.84 5.39
CA VAL A 319 7.60 16.74 5.61
C VAL A 319 7.13 18.13 6.01
N ASN A 320 6.18 18.73 5.30
CA ASN A 320 5.75 20.09 5.60
C ASN A 320 4.96 20.17 6.90
N LEU A 321 4.19 19.14 7.25
CA LEU A 321 3.47 19.06 8.51
C LEU A 321 4.42 18.93 9.71
N LEU A 322 5.49 18.15 9.58
CA LEU A 322 6.40 17.88 10.70
C LEU A 322 7.58 18.86 10.77
N LEU A 323 8.20 19.18 9.65
CA LEU A 323 9.39 20.03 9.60
C LEU A 323 9.04 21.47 9.23
N GLY A 324 8.14 21.66 8.27
CA GLY A 324 7.70 23.00 7.85
C GLY A 324 6.94 23.79 8.92
N GLN A 325 6.26 23.09 9.85
CA GLN A 325 5.54 23.68 10.97
C GLN A 325 6.32 23.65 12.30
N ASN A 326 7.64 23.39 12.27
CA ASN A 326 8.51 23.32 13.45
C ASN A 326 8.09 22.29 14.53
N VAL A 327 7.43 21.19 14.14
CA VAL A 327 7.12 20.06 15.03
C VAL A 327 8.38 19.23 15.30
N GLY A 328 9.27 19.17 14.31
CA GLY A 328 10.63 18.66 14.42
C GLY A 328 11.65 19.69 13.96
N SER A 329 12.92 19.28 14.07
CA SER A 329 14.05 20.05 13.55
C SER A 329 14.74 19.29 12.42
N LEU A 330 15.16 20.03 11.40
CA LEU A 330 16.08 19.58 10.37
C LEU A 330 17.34 20.43 10.44
N ASP A 331 18.50 19.80 10.62
CA ASP A 331 19.77 20.55 10.67
C ASP A 331 20.41 20.77 9.28
N THR A 332 21.58 21.40 9.26
CA THR A 332 22.33 21.69 8.03
C THR A 332 22.85 20.45 7.33
N GLU A 333 23.05 19.35 8.05
CA GLU A 333 23.54 18.09 7.51
C GLU A 333 22.40 17.21 7.00
N GLY A 334 21.16 17.59 7.27
CA GLY A 334 19.96 16.84 6.90
C GLY A 334 19.54 15.81 7.95
N ASN A 335 19.98 15.97 9.20
CA ASN A 335 19.49 15.15 10.31
C ASN A 335 18.12 15.66 10.76
N VAL A 336 17.19 14.73 10.91
CA VAL A 336 15.82 14.95 11.36
C VAL A 336 15.69 14.51 12.82
N SER A 337 15.18 15.41 13.66
CA SER A 337 14.81 15.09 15.05
C SER A 337 13.34 15.42 15.29
N LEU A 338 12.61 14.46 15.83
CA LEU A 338 11.19 14.59 16.17
C LEU A 338 10.93 14.14 17.62
N ARG A 339 9.79 14.59 18.16
CA ARG A 339 9.24 14.10 19.43
C ARG A 339 7.89 13.44 19.20
N ALA A 340 7.67 12.27 19.80
CA ALA A 340 6.46 11.49 19.56
C ALA A 340 5.18 12.28 19.89
N ASP A 341 5.15 12.97 21.03
CA ASP A 341 3.98 13.75 21.48
C ASP A 341 3.69 14.94 20.53
N ASP A 342 4.73 15.56 19.98
CA ASP A 342 4.58 16.69 19.06
C ASP A 342 4.12 16.20 17.68
N ILE A 343 4.63 15.05 17.20
CA ILE A 343 4.10 14.38 16.00
C ILE A 343 2.62 14.11 16.22
N GLN A 344 2.26 13.41 17.31
CA GLN A 344 0.89 13.01 17.60
C GLN A 344 -0.07 14.22 17.57
N ARG A 345 0.29 15.32 18.24
CA ARG A 345 -0.53 16.55 18.26
C ARG A 345 -0.73 17.14 16.87
N SER A 346 0.33 17.18 16.07
CA SER A 346 0.29 17.69 14.69
C SER A 346 -0.56 16.80 13.77
N LEU A 347 -0.38 15.48 13.85
CA LEU A 347 -1.17 14.52 13.08
C LEU A 347 -2.65 14.59 13.45
N MET A 348 -3.00 14.67 14.73
CA MET A 348 -4.40 14.77 15.16
C MET A 348 -5.08 16.05 14.66
N THR A 349 -4.34 17.15 14.51
CA THR A 349 -4.87 18.40 13.95
C THR A 349 -5.19 18.24 12.46
N PHE A 350 -4.27 17.64 11.69
CA PHE A 350 -4.48 17.32 10.28
C PHE A 350 -5.64 16.32 10.09
N LEU A 351 -5.63 15.24 10.86
CA LEU A 351 -6.66 14.19 10.81
C LEU A 351 -8.03 14.74 11.18
N GLY A 352 -8.14 15.63 12.17
CA GLY A 352 -9.41 16.27 12.54
C GLY A 352 -10.06 16.99 11.36
N GLU A 353 -9.32 17.86 10.66
CA GLU A 353 -9.83 18.58 9.50
C GLU A 353 -10.24 17.65 8.34
N VAL A 354 -9.45 16.60 8.09
CA VAL A 354 -9.75 15.62 7.03
C VAL A 354 -10.98 14.79 7.38
N TYR A 355 -11.06 14.22 8.58
CA TYR A 355 -12.19 13.40 9.00
C TYR A 355 -13.49 14.20 9.08
N GLU A 356 -13.44 15.45 9.55
CA GLU A 356 -14.60 16.36 9.55
C GLU A 356 -15.10 16.64 8.13
N SER A 357 -14.20 16.88 7.18
CA SER A 357 -14.55 17.13 5.78
C SER A 357 -15.06 15.87 5.08
N GLU A 358 -14.45 14.69 5.31
CA GLU A 358 -14.93 13.41 4.78
C GLU A 358 -16.31 13.05 5.33
N SER A 359 -16.55 13.30 6.61
CA SER A 359 -17.87 13.18 7.23
C SER A 359 -18.88 14.11 6.57
N SER A 360 -18.56 15.40 6.49
CA SER A 360 -19.47 16.41 5.89
C SER A 360 -19.77 16.08 4.44
N ALA A 361 -18.79 15.61 3.67
CA ALA A 361 -18.98 15.20 2.28
C ALA A 361 -19.93 14.00 2.13
N THR A 362 -20.02 13.14 3.15
CA THR A 362 -20.89 11.96 3.16
C THR A 362 -22.35 12.32 3.40
N ASP A 363 -22.61 13.36 4.19
CA ASP A 363 -23.95 13.78 4.59
C ASP A 363 -24.67 14.62 3.51
N ASN A 364 -23.93 15.10 2.52
CA ASN A 364 -24.45 15.94 1.43
C ASN A 364 -24.68 15.15 0.14
N ASP A 365 -25.33 15.78 -0.85
CA ASP A 365 -25.48 15.16 -2.17
C ASP A 365 -24.14 14.95 -2.87
N LYS A 366 -24.14 14.19 -3.97
CA LYS A 366 -22.91 13.77 -4.67
C LYS A 366 -22.06 14.95 -5.14
N ASP A 367 -22.68 16.05 -5.58
CA ASP A 367 -21.96 17.18 -6.17
C ASP A 367 -21.44 18.12 -5.06
N GLU A 368 -22.24 18.36 -4.02
CA GLU A 368 -21.82 19.13 -2.85
C GLU A 368 -20.73 18.40 -2.05
N GLY A 369 -20.88 17.09 -1.81
CA GLY A 369 -19.85 16.29 -1.13
C GLY A 369 -18.53 16.25 -1.90
N ARG A 370 -18.60 16.23 -3.24
CA ARG A 370 -17.42 16.37 -4.10
C ARG A 370 -16.75 17.73 -3.90
N GLN A 371 -17.52 18.82 -3.91
CA GLN A 371 -16.99 20.18 -3.73
C GLN A 371 -16.30 20.34 -2.38
N ILE A 372 -16.87 19.81 -1.29
CA ILE A 372 -16.27 19.85 0.06
C ILE A 372 -14.85 19.25 0.05
N LEU A 373 -14.67 18.12 -0.62
CA LEU A 373 -13.38 17.44 -0.69
C LEU A 373 -12.41 18.12 -1.66
N GLU A 374 -12.88 18.74 -2.74
CA GLU A 374 -12.06 19.60 -3.62
C GLU A 374 -11.56 20.84 -2.86
N ASP A 375 -12.41 21.45 -2.03
CA ASP A 375 -12.08 22.61 -1.21
C ASP A 375 -11.08 22.25 -0.11
N LEU A 376 -11.31 21.15 0.62
CA LEU A 376 -10.34 20.60 1.58
C LEU A 376 -8.99 20.41 0.89
N SER A 377 -9.01 19.77 -0.28
CA SER A 377 -7.80 19.44 -1.02
C SER A 377 -7.01 20.68 -1.41
N SER A 378 -7.70 21.72 -1.88
CA SER A 378 -7.09 23.01 -2.20
C SER A 378 -6.53 23.71 -0.95
N ARG A 379 -7.27 23.73 0.16
CA ARG A 379 -6.80 24.33 1.43
C ARG A 379 -5.55 23.63 1.98
N LEU A 380 -5.52 22.30 1.98
CA LEU A 380 -4.38 21.54 2.48
C LEU A 380 -3.15 21.75 1.59
N ARG A 381 -3.30 21.76 0.27
CA ARG A 381 -2.18 22.07 -0.64
C ARG A 381 -1.67 23.49 -0.45
N GLU A 382 -2.56 24.48 -0.33
CA GLU A 382 -2.12 25.86 -0.06
C GLU A 382 -1.39 25.96 1.28
N ARG A 383 -1.90 25.30 2.33
CA ARG A 383 -1.29 25.34 3.66
C ARG A 383 0.06 24.63 3.72
N TYR A 384 0.18 23.45 3.12
CA TYR A 384 1.37 22.61 3.32
C TYR A 384 2.32 22.59 2.11
N LEU A 385 1.86 22.90 0.91
CA LEU A 385 2.63 22.73 -0.33
C LEU A 385 2.78 24.03 -1.15
N SER A 386 2.27 25.18 -0.69
CA SER A 386 2.48 26.44 -1.41
C SER A 386 3.90 26.99 -1.22
N ASP A 387 4.40 27.70 -2.23
CA ASP A 387 5.74 28.32 -2.22
C ASP A 387 5.96 29.25 -1.01
N LYS A 388 4.89 29.87 -0.48
CA LYS A 388 4.96 30.73 0.71
C LYS A 388 5.35 29.96 1.97
N ASN A 389 4.91 28.72 2.09
CA ASN A 389 5.16 27.86 3.24
C ASN A 389 6.38 26.95 3.03
N ILE A 390 6.73 26.64 1.77
CA ILE A 390 7.96 25.93 1.42
C ILE A 390 9.20 26.83 1.62
N ASN A 391 9.10 28.15 1.36
CA ASN A 391 10.26 29.05 1.38
C ASN A 391 10.59 29.70 2.74
N PHE A 392 9.71 29.68 3.75
CA PHE A 392 9.94 30.48 4.96
C PHE A 392 10.77 29.76 6.04
N HIS A 393 10.82 28.42 6.05
CA HIS A 393 11.54 27.66 7.10
C HIS A 393 12.43 26.52 6.61
N MET A 394 12.46 26.24 5.31
CA MET A 394 13.32 25.20 4.73
C MET A 394 14.22 25.78 3.64
N ASN A 395 15.26 26.51 4.06
CA ASN A 395 16.36 27.05 3.24
C ASN A 395 16.64 26.19 1.99
N GLU A 396 16.04 26.58 0.87
CA GLU A 396 16.08 26.13 -0.55
C GLU A 396 16.47 24.69 -0.96
N ASN A 397 16.94 23.81 -0.09
CA ASN A 397 17.59 22.56 -0.49
C ASN A 397 17.42 21.41 0.50
N TRP A 398 16.40 21.39 1.36
CA TRP A 398 16.19 20.23 2.26
C TRP A 398 15.99 18.92 1.48
N ILE A 399 15.28 18.95 0.35
CA ILE A 399 15.16 17.82 -0.58
C ILE A 399 16.53 17.40 -1.06
N GLN A 400 17.39 18.35 -1.42
CA GLN A 400 18.76 18.05 -1.82
C GLN A 400 19.58 17.50 -0.66
N ARG A 401 19.40 17.99 0.58
CA ARG A 401 20.08 17.48 1.77
C ARG A 401 19.65 16.06 2.10
N ILE A 402 18.36 15.74 2.00
CA ILE A 402 17.82 14.37 2.17
C ILE A 402 18.14 13.48 0.95
N ALA A 403 18.36 14.04 -0.24
CA ALA A 403 18.76 13.28 -1.43
C ALA A 403 20.28 13.03 -1.55
N GLN A 404 21.10 13.96 -1.03
CA GLN A 404 22.56 13.84 -0.92
C GLN A 404 22.98 13.00 0.29
N ALA A 405 22.06 12.83 1.24
CA ALA A 405 22.11 11.87 2.33
C ALA A 405 22.01 10.43 1.84
#